data_AF-A0A536DKT0-F1
#
_entry.id   AF-A0A536DKT0-F1
#
_cell.length_a   1.000
_cell.length_b   1.000
_cell.length_c   1.000
_cell.angle_alpha   90.00
_cell.angle_beta   90.00
_cell.angle_gamma   90.00
#
_symmetry.space_group_name_H-M   'P 1'
#
loop_
_entity.id
_entity.type
_entity.pdbx_description
1 polymer ?
#
loop_
_entity_poly.entity_id
_entity_poly.type
_entity_poly.pdbx_seq_one_letter_code
_entity_poly.pdbx_strand_id
1 'polypeptide(L)'
;MVRTWTYGFCSRRTRPLRLSQIATITDVTTPSQINRRDRHRQVTVAANLGDGVVQSQVTPAVQQAVNRLALPPGYTTLQGGSVQQQAQSFGQLGTALVISILLAYLLMAILYNSLVHPLVILFGLPLAFSGAVVATFLFRYTLNVFSMIGMILLVGLAI
;
A
#
# COMPACT_ATOMS: atom_id res chain seq x y z
N MET A 1 -28.35 25.08 -18.69
CA MET A 1 -28.97 25.11 -20.03
C MET A 1 -29.18 23.66 -20.48
N VAL A 2 -30.31 23.04 -20.12
CA VAL A 2 -30.57 21.61 -20.37
C VAL A 2 -31.52 21.48 -21.56
N ARG A 3 -31.01 20.94 -22.66
CA ARG A 3 -31.80 20.66 -23.88
C ARG A 3 -32.54 19.33 -23.70
N THR A 4 -33.86 19.39 -23.59
CA THR A 4 -34.75 18.23 -23.57
C THR A 4 -34.96 17.66 -24.97
N TRP A 5 -34.48 16.44 -25.21
CA TRP A 5 -34.73 15.68 -26.45
C TRP A 5 -36.03 14.89 -26.33
N THR A 6 -36.99 15.13 -27.23
CA THR A 6 -38.23 14.35 -27.35
C THR A 6 -38.04 13.22 -28.35
N TYR A 7 -37.91 11.98 -27.86
CA TYR A 7 -37.90 10.78 -28.69
C TYR A 7 -39.33 10.24 -28.84
N GLY A 8 -39.89 10.26 -30.05
CA GLY A 8 -41.22 9.74 -30.37
C GLY A 8 -41.15 8.31 -30.90
N PHE A 9 -41.69 7.34 -30.15
CA PHE A 9 -41.89 5.97 -30.63
C PHE A 9 -43.22 5.87 -31.40
N CYS A 10 -43.19 5.32 -32.62
CA CYS A 10 -44.36 5.17 -33.49
C CYS A 10 -45.01 3.78 -33.31
N SER A 11 -46.20 3.74 -32.70
CA SER A 11 -47.08 2.55 -32.65
C SER A 11 -48.07 2.58 -33.82
N ARG A 12 -48.53 1.40 -34.28
CA ARG A 12 -49.35 1.15 -35.49
C ARG A 12 -50.71 1.89 -35.57
N ARG A 13 -51.03 2.79 -34.64
CA ARG A 13 -52.09 3.82 -34.77
C ARG A 13 -51.49 5.16 -34.33
N THR A 14 -51.47 6.11 -35.25
CA THR A 14 -50.85 7.44 -35.19
C THR A 14 -51.43 8.36 -34.12
N ARG A 15 -51.07 8.14 -32.85
CA ARG A 15 -51.14 9.16 -31.80
C ARG A 15 -49.77 9.25 -31.10
N PRO A 16 -49.12 10.42 -31.05
CA PRO A 16 -47.89 10.60 -30.29
C PRO A 16 -48.21 10.44 -28.80
N LEU A 17 -47.84 9.30 -28.23
CA LEU A 17 -47.93 9.02 -26.80
C LEU A 17 -46.70 9.61 -26.12
N ARG A 18 -46.92 10.44 -25.09
CA ARG A 18 -45.82 11.02 -24.31
C ARG A 18 -45.27 9.93 -23.38
N LEU A 19 -43.95 9.88 -23.20
CA LEU A 19 -43.30 8.89 -22.30
C LEU A 19 -43.89 8.90 -20.88
N SER A 20 -44.33 10.08 -20.41
CA SER A 20 -44.99 10.28 -19.12
C SER A 20 -46.34 9.55 -18.97
N GLN A 21 -46.93 9.04 -20.05
CA GLN A 21 -48.19 8.29 -20.02
C GLN A 21 -48.00 6.78 -19.78
N ILE A 22 -46.76 6.29 -19.90
CA ILE A 22 -46.42 4.86 -19.81
C ILE A 22 -45.28 4.57 -18.82
N ALA A 23 -44.56 5.60 -18.37
CA ALA A 23 -43.46 5.46 -17.41
C ALA A 23 -43.46 6.64 -16.42
N THR A 24 -43.26 6.33 -15.15
CA THR A 24 -43.01 7.33 -14.10
C THR A 24 -41.52 7.60 -14.04
N ILE A 25 -41.10 8.80 -14.45
CA ILE A 25 -39.69 9.21 -14.42
C ILE A 25 -39.43 9.79 -13.03
N THR A 26 -38.49 9.20 -12.29
CA THR A 26 -38.03 9.70 -11.00
C THR A 26 -36.52 9.87 -11.04
N ASP A 27 -36.03 11.04 -10.63
CA ASP A 27 -34.62 11.28 -10.45
C ASP A 27 -34.16 10.59 -9.16
N VAL A 28 -33.38 9.53 -9.31
CA VAL A 28 -32.78 8.78 -8.19
C VAL A 28 -31.28 8.99 -8.19
N THR A 29 -30.75 9.43 -7.05
CA THR A 29 -29.30 9.51 -6.85
C THR A 29 -28.75 8.11 -6.59
N THR A 30 -28.17 7.51 -7.62
CA THR A 30 -27.49 6.22 -7.52
C THR A 30 -25.98 6.39 -7.63
N PRO A 31 -25.17 5.57 -6.93
CA PRO A 31 -23.73 5.60 -7.11
C PRO A 31 -23.38 5.21 -8.55
N SER A 32 -22.61 6.05 -9.24
CA SER A 32 -22.17 5.81 -10.62
C SER A 32 -21.25 4.58 -10.73
N GLN A 33 -20.58 4.20 -9.64
CA GLN A 33 -19.70 3.03 -9.57
C GLN A 33 -19.72 2.41 -8.17
N ILE A 34 -19.77 1.08 -8.11
CA ILE A 34 -19.63 0.31 -6.86
C ILE A 34 -18.25 -0.34 -6.86
N ASN A 35 -17.32 0.26 -6.11
CA ASN A 35 -16.01 -0.31 -5.88
C ASN A 35 -16.08 -1.35 -4.78
N ARG A 36 -15.44 -2.50 -5.01
CA ARG A 36 -15.35 -3.60 -4.06
C ARG A 36 -13.91 -4.05 -3.90
N ARG A 37 -13.54 -4.40 -2.67
CA ARG A 37 -12.27 -5.03 -2.33
C ARG A 37 -12.57 -6.22 -1.44
N ASP A 38 -12.04 -7.39 -1.80
CA ASP A 38 -12.26 -8.64 -1.07
C ASP A 38 -13.74 -8.95 -0.82
N ARG A 39 -14.62 -8.65 -1.80
CA ARG A 39 -16.09 -8.77 -1.75
C ARG A 39 -16.80 -7.80 -0.79
N HIS A 40 -16.09 -6.89 -0.14
CA HIS A 40 -16.68 -5.81 0.65
C HIS A 40 -16.77 -4.53 -0.18
N ARG A 41 -17.89 -3.81 -0.06
CA ARG A 41 -18.05 -2.49 -0.69
C ARG A 41 -17.09 -1.51 -0.02
N GLN A 42 -16.27 -0.83 -0.81
CA GLN A 42 -15.29 0.13 -0.29
C GLN A 42 -15.58 1.55 -0.77
N VAL A 43 -15.15 2.51 0.03
CA VAL A 43 -15.03 3.93 -0.37
C VAL A 43 -13.56 4.28 -0.27
N THR A 44 -12.97 4.68 -1.40
CA THR A 44 -11.56 5.06 -1.45
C THR A 44 -11.42 6.54 -1.16
N VAL A 45 -10.66 6.87 -0.11
CA VAL A 45 -10.21 8.23 0.17
C VAL A 45 -8.74 8.31 -0.23
N ALA A 46 -8.44 9.13 -1.23
CA ALA A 46 -7.08 9.33 -1.73
C ALA A 46 -6.55 10.70 -1.31
N ALA A 47 -5.27 10.75 -0.97
CA ALA A 47 -4.54 11.97 -0.70
C ALA A 47 -3.11 11.83 -1.23
N ASN A 48 -2.53 12.93 -1.68
CA ASN A 48 -1.12 13.02 -2.04
C ASN A 48 -0.34 13.63 -0.88
N LEU A 49 0.94 13.29 -0.80
CA LEU A 49 1.84 13.94 0.14
C LEU A 49 2.19 15.34 -0.37
N GLY A 50 2.31 16.29 0.55
CA GLY A 50 2.85 17.61 0.25
C GLY A 50 4.36 17.56 0.00
N ASP A 51 4.90 18.61 -0.61
CA ASP A 51 6.32 18.71 -0.91
C ASP A 51 7.19 18.59 0.34
N GLY A 52 8.26 17.79 0.26
CA GLY A 52 9.19 17.56 1.37
C GLY A 52 8.65 16.68 2.50
N VAL A 53 7.42 16.15 2.38
CA VAL A 53 6.83 15.29 3.41
C VAL A 53 7.10 13.81 3.11
N VAL A 54 7.49 13.06 4.15
CA VAL A 54 7.84 11.65 4.03
C VAL A 54 6.65 10.76 4.39
N GLN A 55 6.40 9.73 3.58
CA GLN A 55 5.30 8.78 3.78
C GLN A 55 5.35 8.08 5.13
N SER A 56 6.54 7.68 5.59
CA SER A 56 6.70 7.00 6.89
C SER A 56 6.31 7.87 8.10
N GLN A 57 6.33 9.20 7.98
CA GLN A 57 5.97 10.12 9.07
C GLN A 57 4.46 10.38 9.10
N VAL A 58 3.80 10.43 7.94
CA VAL A 58 2.37 10.75 7.82
C VAL A 58 1.49 9.54 8.06
N THR A 59 1.88 8.37 7.57
CA THR A 59 1.09 7.14 7.67
C THR A 59 0.63 6.82 9.10
N PRO A 60 1.49 6.88 10.13
CA PRO A 60 1.06 6.60 11.51
C PRO A 60 0.08 7.65 12.03
N ALA A 61 0.31 8.93 11.72
CA ALA A 61 -0.57 10.03 12.15
C ALA A 61 -1.96 9.92 11.51
N VAL A 62 -2.02 9.57 10.21
CA VAL A 62 -3.28 9.31 9.51
C VAL A 62 -3.99 8.10 10.10
N GLN A 63 -3.28 7.00 10.36
CA GLN A 63 -3.88 5.82 10.99
C GLN A 63 -4.43 6.13 12.38
N GLN A 64 -3.72 6.91 13.19
CA GLN A 64 -4.20 7.34 14.50
C GLN A 64 -5.44 8.23 14.39
N ALA A 65 -5.48 9.16 13.43
CA ALA A 65 -6.65 9.99 13.18
C ALA A 65 -7.86 9.12 12.78
N VAL A 66 -7.66 8.17 11.85
CA VAL A 66 -8.69 7.22 11.41
C VAL A 66 -9.19 6.36 12.57
N ASN A 67 -8.31 5.88 13.45
CA ASN A 67 -8.68 5.08 14.61
C ASN A 67 -9.49 5.89 15.65
N ARG A 68 -9.40 7.23 15.66
CA ARG A 68 -10.20 8.10 16.52
C ARG A 68 -11.60 8.39 15.95
N LEU A 69 -11.85 8.11 14.68
CA LEU A 69 -13.19 8.23 14.13
C LEU A 69 -14.05 7.09 14.68
N ALA A 70 -15.17 7.45 15.31
CA ALA A 70 -16.19 6.49 15.73
C ALA A 70 -16.91 5.95 14.49
N LEU A 71 -16.34 4.92 13.87
CA LEU A 71 -16.97 4.19 12.78
C LEU A 71 -18.11 3.32 13.33
N PRO A 72 -19.29 3.28 12.67
CA PRO A 72 -20.34 2.36 13.05
C PRO A 72 -19.85 0.90 13.03
N PRO A 73 -20.43 0.01 13.85
CA PRO A 73 -20.08 -1.40 13.83
C PRO A 73 -20.27 -2.00 12.43
N GLY A 74 -19.27 -2.77 11.98
CA GLY A 74 -19.25 -3.39 10.64
C GLY A 74 -18.39 -2.68 9.60
N TYR A 75 -17.82 -1.52 9.90
CA TYR A 75 -16.85 -0.84 9.03
C TYR A 75 -15.41 -1.17 9.44
N THR A 76 -14.57 -1.46 8.45
CA THR A 76 -13.13 -1.67 8.63
C THR A 76 -12.35 -0.67 7.78
N THR A 77 -11.20 -0.25 8.30
CA THR A 77 -10.30 0.68 7.60
C THR A 77 -9.09 -0.10 7.14
N LEU A 78 -8.76 0.01 5.86
CA LEU A 78 -7.60 -0.64 5.26
C LEU A 78 -6.74 0.41 4.60
N GLN A 79 -5.43 0.33 4.82
CA GLN A 79 -4.48 1.13 4.05
C GLN A 79 -4.28 0.49 2.68
N GLY A 80 -4.28 1.32 1.64
CA GLY A 80 -4.13 0.91 0.25
C GLY A 80 -3.09 1.74 -0.49
N GLY A 81 -2.94 1.47 -1.78
CA GLY A 81 -2.02 2.20 -2.65
C GLY A 81 -0.55 1.99 -2.27
N SER A 82 0.24 3.06 -2.37
CA SER A 82 1.69 3.02 -2.16
C SER A 82 2.08 2.62 -0.73
N VAL A 83 1.29 3.01 0.29
CA VAL A 83 1.60 2.62 1.68
C VAL A 83 1.55 1.10 1.85
N GLN A 84 0.51 0.47 1.31
CA GLN A 84 0.34 -0.97 1.39
C GLN A 84 1.42 -1.71 0.59
N GLN A 85 1.70 -1.25 -0.63
CA GLN A 85 2.75 -1.84 -1.47
C GLN A 85 4.11 -1.78 -0.77
N GLN A 86 4.43 -0.62 -0.18
CA GLN A 86 5.67 -0.43 0.55
C GLN A 86 5.75 -1.34 1.78
N ALA A 87 4.70 -1.45 2.59
CA ALA A 87 4.67 -2.34 3.73
C ALA A 87 4.82 -3.82 3.33
N GLN A 88 4.19 -4.25 2.24
CA GLN A 88 4.33 -5.59 1.69
C GLN A 88 5.77 -5.87 1.24
N SER A 89 6.38 -4.94 0.50
CA SER A 89 7.77 -5.05 0.08
C SER A 89 8.74 -5.09 1.27
N PHE A 90 8.51 -4.27 2.30
CA PHE A 90 9.29 -4.32 3.54
C PHE A 90 9.23 -5.70 4.21
N GLY A 91 8.04 -6.30 4.28
CA GLY A 91 7.87 -7.66 4.82
C GLY A 91 8.62 -8.71 4.00
N GLN A 92 8.50 -8.65 2.67
CA GLN A 92 9.18 -9.59 1.76
C GLN A 92 10.70 -9.44 1.78
N LEU A 93 11.21 -8.21 1.84
CA LEU A 93 12.65 -7.94 1.94
C LEU A 93 13.21 -8.32 3.31
N GLY A 94 12.43 -8.11 4.38
CA GLY A 94 12.79 -8.56 5.72
C GLY A 94 12.92 -10.08 5.81
N THR A 95 11.97 -10.83 5.25
CA THR A 95 12.07 -12.30 5.19
C THR A 95 13.23 -12.75 4.31
N ALA A 96 13.45 -12.10 3.16
CA ALA A 96 14.58 -12.38 2.28
C ALA A 96 15.94 -12.14 2.99
N LEU A 97 16.06 -11.07 3.79
CA LEU A 97 17.26 -10.77 4.56
C LEU A 97 17.57 -11.86 5.59
N VAL A 98 16.55 -12.33 6.33
CA VAL A 98 16.73 -13.42 7.31
C VAL A 98 17.16 -14.71 6.63
N ILE A 99 16.50 -15.07 5.52
CA ILE A 99 16.85 -16.26 4.72
C ILE A 99 18.28 -16.13 4.19
N SER A 100 18.66 -14.96 3.66
CA SER A 100 20.00 -14.70 3.14
C SER A 100 21.09 -14.86 4.22
N ILE A 101 20.89 -14.30 5.41
CA ILE A 101 21.83 -14.46 6.54
C ILE A 101 21.96 -15.94 6.93
N LEU A 102 20.84 -16.67 6.99
CA LEU A 102 20.86 -18.09 7.33
C LEU A 102 21.61 -18.92 6.28
N LEU A 103 21.37 -18.67 4.99
CA LEU A 103 22.07 -19.35 3.91
C LEU A 103 23.58 -19.02 3.93
N ALA A 104 23.93 -17.75 4.14
CA ALA A 104 25.32 -17.32 4.22
C ALA A 104 26.03 -17.92 5.43
N TYR A 105 25.37 -18.00 6.59
CA TYR A 105 25.87 -18.68 7.77
C TYR A 105 26.15 -20.16 7.47
N LEU A 106 25.23 -20.86 6.81
CA LEU A 106 25.42 -22.28 6.46
C LEU A 106 26.60 -22.47 5.49
N LEU A 107 26.73 -21.59 4.50
CA LEU A 107 27.83 -21.61 3.54
C LEU A 107 29.18 -21.38 4.23
N MET A 108 29.25 -20.41 5.14
CA MET A 108 30.46 -20.11 5.92
C MET A 108 30.79 -21.22 6.93
N ALA A 109 29.78 -21.83 7.54
CA ALA A 109 29.97 -22.97 8.44
C ALA A 109 30.63 -24.16 7.73
N ILE A 110 30.22 -24.42 6.47
CA ILE A 110 30.82 -25.47 5.63
C ILE A 110 32.23 -25.06 5.19
N LEU A 111 32.43 -23.81 4.77
CA LEU A 111 33.72 -23.31 4.27
C LEU A 111 34.82 -23.33 5.34
N TYR A 112 34.51 -22.89 6.56
CA TYR A 112 35.46 -22.85 7.67
C TYR A 112 35.48 -24.14 8.50
N ASN A 113 34.64 -25.12 8.17
CA ASN A 113 34.41 -26.34 8.95
C ASN A 113 34.21 -26.05 10.45
N SER A 114 33.56 -24.92 10.76
CA SER A 114 33.43 -24.40 12.12
C SER A 114 32.15 -23.59 12.25
N LEU A 115 31.39 -23.86 13.30
CA LEU A 115 30.14 -23.14 13.62
C LEU A 115 30.38 -21.82 14.36
N VAL A 116 31.57 -21.66 14.96
CA VAL A 116 31.89 -20.49 15.81
C VAL A 116 32.34 -19.31 14.97
N HIS A 117 33.21 -19.53 13.98
CA HIS A 117 33.77 -18.45 13.15
C HIS A 117 32.69 -17.64 12.42
N PRO A 118 31.68 -18.25 11.76
CA PRO A 118 30.59 -17.51 11.12
C PRO A 118 29.75 -16.71 12.12
N LEU A 119 29.57 -17.22 13.34
CA LEU A 119 28.79 -16.56 14.38
C LEU A 119 29.45 -15.23 14.82
N VAL A 120 30.79 -15.20 14.89
CA VAL A 120 31.54 -13.97 15.16
C VAL A 120 31.33 -12.92 14.05
N ILE A 121 31.29 -13.33 12.79
CA ILE A 121 31.01 -12.43 11.66
C ILE A 121 29.58 -11.87 11.76
N LEU A 122 28.60 -12.70 12.13
CA LEU A 122 27.21 -12.26 12.35
C LEU A 122 27.08 -11.20 13.44
N PHE A 123 27.94 -11.21 14.47
CA PHE A 123 27.99 -10.14 15.48
C PHE A 123 28.44 -8.78 14.91
N GLY A 124 29.08 -8.76 13.73
CA GLY A 124 29.35 -7.54 12.97
C GLY A 124 28.11 -6.96 12.28
N LEU A 125 27.06 -7.75 12.04
CA LEU A 125 25.86 -7.28 11.33
C LEU A 125 25.08 -6.19 12.08
N PRO A 126 24.83 -6.27 13.41
CA PRO A 126 24.21 -5.18 14.15
C PRO A 126 25.00 -3.87 14.03
N LEU A 127 26.33 -3.94 14.01
CA LEU A 127 27.20 -2.78 13.84
C LEU A 127 27.04 -2.19 12.43
N ALA A 128 27.12 -3.02 11.40
CA ALA A 128 26.95 -2.62 10.01
C ALA A 128 25.55 -2.01 9.75
N PHE A 129 24.50 -2.61 10.30
CA PHE A 129 23.13 -2.11 10.23
C PHE A 129 22.98 -0.76 10.95
N SER A 130 23.55 -0.62 12.15
CA SER A 130 23.54 0.66 12.87
C SER A 130 24.22 1.77 12.09
N GLY A 131 25.36 1.48 11.43
CA GLY A 131 26.05 2.42 10.55
C GLY A 131 25.20 2.83 9.34
N ALA A 132 24.50 1.89 8.71
CA ALA A 132 23.59 2.18 7.60
C ALA A 132 22.41 3.08 8.03
N VAL A 133 21.83 2.83 9.21
CA VAL A 133 20.75 3.66 9.76
C VAL A 133 21.25 5.07 10.08
N VAL A 134 22.43 5.20 10.71
CA VAL A 134 23.04 6.50 11.02
C VAL A 134 23.37 7.27 9.76
N ALA A 135 23.93 6.62 8.73
CA ALA A 135 24.20 7.25 7.44
C ALA A 135 22.90 7.75 6.80
N THR A 136 21.86 6.91 6.76
CA THR A 136 20.55 7.28 6.19
C THR A 136 19.96 8.49 6.91
N PHE A 137 20.09 8.54 8.24
CA PHE A 137 19.65 9.66 9.05
C PHE A 137 20.44 10.95 8.77
N LEU A 138 21.77 10.86 8.66
CA LEU A 138 22.64 12.01 8.41
C LEU A 138 22.38 12.65 7.04
N PHE A 139 22.17 11.82 6.01
CA PHE A 139 21.85 12.28 4.66
C PHE A 139 20.36 12.67 4.48
N ARG A 140 19.57 12.62 5.55
CA ARG A 140 18.12 12.91 5.55
C ARG A 140 17.32 12.06 4.55
N TYR A 141 17.83 10.85 4.26
CA TYR A 141 17.11 9.87 3.49
C TYR A 141 16.10 9.15 4.37
N THR A 142 15.09 8.57 3.72
CA THR A 142 13.98 7.92 4.39
C THR A 142 14.14 6.42 4.25
N LEU A 143 13.74 5.66 5.26
CA LEU A 143 13.61 4.20 5.13
C LEU A 143 12.55 3.88 4.08
N ASN A 144 12.99 3.52 2.88
CA ASN A 144 12.14 3.05 1.79
C ASN A 144 12.65 1.72 1.22
N VAL A 145 11.93 1.18 0.22
CA VAL A 145 12.26 -0.10 -0.43
C VAL A 145 13.68 -0.06 -1.02
N PHE A 146 14.10 1.05 -1.65
CA PHE A 146 15.43 1.20 -2.23
C PHE A 146 16.53 1.23 -1.16
N SER A 147 16.33 1.96 -0.07
CA SER A 147 17.26 1.97 1.06
C SER A 147 17.41 0.58 1.66
N MET A 148 16.33 -0.20 1.72
CA MET A 148 16.36 -1.58 2.20
C MET A 148 17.18 -2.51 1.31
N ILE A 149 17.07 -2.37 -0.02
CA ILE A 149 17.92 -3.10 -0.96
C ILE A 149 19.39 -2.78 -0.69
N GLY A 150 19.72 -1.50 -0.48
CA GLY A 150 21.07 -1.09 -0.10
C GLY A 150 21.56 -1.73 1.21
N MET A 151 20.69 -1.83 2.22
CA MET A 151 21.03 -2.51 3.48
C MET A 151 21.29 -4.02 3.28
N ILE A 152 20.50 -4.70 2.44
CA ILE A 152 20.73 -6.11 2.10
C ILE A 152 22.08 -6.30 1.41
N LEU A 153 22.42 -5.43 0.46
CA LEU A 153 23.72 -5.45 -0.21
C LEU A 153 24.87 -5.23 0.77
N LEU A 154 24.71 -4.30 1.71
CA LEU A 154 25.71 -4.01 2.74
C LEU A 154 25.92 -5.21 3.68
N VAL A 155 24.84 -5.90 4.06
CA VAL A 155 24.92 -7.17 4.80
C VAL A 155 25.70 -8.21 3.98
N GLY A 156 25.41 -8.35 2.68
CA GLY A 156 26.11 -9.29 1.81
C GLY A 156 27.61 -8.98 1.64
N LEU A 157 28.01 -7.72 1.65
CA LEU A 157 29.42 -7.30 1.58
C LEU A 157 30.17 -7.51 2.91
N ALA A 158 29.46 -7.44 4.04
CA ALA A 158 30.04 -7.60 5.37
C ALA A 158 30.32 -9.07 5.75
N ILE A 159 29.77 -10.01 4.97
CA ILE A 159 29.94 -11.47 5.13
C ILE A 159 31.04 -11.95 4.20
#